data_AF-E5VPN3-F1
#
_entry.id   AF-E5VPN3-F1
#
_cell.length_a   1.000
_cell.length_b   1.000
_cell.length_c   1.000
_cell.angle_alpha   90.00
_cell.angle_beta   90.00
_cell.angle_gamma   90.00
#
_symmetry.space_group_name_H-M   'P 1'
#
loop_
_entity.id
_entity.type
_entity.pdbx_description
1 polymer ?
#
loop_
_entity_poly.entity_id
_entity_poly.type
_entity_poly.pdbx_seq_one_letter_code
_entity_poly.pdbx_strand_id
1 'polypeptide(L)'
;MILKYILIFSKFEKDMYRKETEVGLSRMVAGYAWPWISKKDQTKKDIEIQGIKRKWNHCTEGWVHTPEAIDEVGCIHSIQGYDLNYAFVILGKDIGYDKNTKQIIVRKELYFDQNGKRSTTYEQLLEYIKNIYYVLMTRGIKGTFLYVCDDDLREYLSQYIEVEN
;
A
#
# COMPACT_ATOMS: atom_id res chain seq x y z
N MET A 1 3.17 -18.70 -1.71
CA MET A 1 3.20 -17.22 -1.62
C MET A 1 4.07 -16.85 -0.45
N ILE A 2 5.12 -16.06 -0.65
CA ILE A 2 5.96 -15.53 0.43
C ILE A 2 5.34 -14.22 0.90
N LEU A 3 5.15 -14.04 2.20
CA LEU A 3 4.77 -12.75 2.80
C LEU A 3 5.93 -12.27 3.66
N LYS A 4 6.52 -11.13 3.32
CA LYS A 4 7.67 -10.58 4.05
C LYS A 4 7.41 -9.17 4.52
N TYR A 5 8.02 -8.83 5.65
CA TYR A 5 7.93 -7.52 6.25
C TYR A 5 9.26 -6.77 6.13
N ILE A 6 9.26 -5.51 5.67
CA ILE A 6 10.47 -4.67 5.58
C ILE A 6 10.31 -3.40 6.42
N LEU A 7 11.28 -3.13 7.30
CA LEU A 7 11.27 -2.00 8.24
C LEU A 7 11.73 -0.67 7.63
N ILE A 8 12.63 -0.73 6.65
CA ILE A 8 13.27 0.45 6.07
C ILE A 8 12.69 0.69 4.68
N PHE A 9 12.05 1.84 4.46
CA PHE A 9 11.35 2.12 3.21
C PHE A 9 12.31 2.19 2.00
N SER A 10 13.53 2.70 2.20
CA SER A 10 14.56 2.70 1.15
C SER A 10 15.00 1.29 0.74
N LYS A 11 14.98 0.31 1.66
CA LYS A 11 15.22 -1.10 1.34
C LYS A 11 14.02 -1.68 0.59
N PHE A 12 12.81 -1.42 1.07
CA PHE A 12 11.56 -1.86 0.43
C PHE A 12 11.49 -1.42 -1.04
N GLU A 13 11.86 -0.18 -1.32
CA GLU A 13 11.95 0.38 -2.67
C GLU A 13 13.06 -0.28 -3.51
N LYS A 14 14.27 -0.44 -2.97
CA LYS A 14 15.38 -1.12 -3.67
C LYS A 14 15.05 -2.57 -4.02
N ASP A 15 14.41 -3.30 -3.10
CA ASP A 15 13.99 -4.67 -3.33
C ASP A 15 12.91 -4.76 -4.42
N MET A 16 12.00 -3.78 -4.51
CA MET A 16 11.03 -3.69 -5.61
C MET A 16 11.72 -3.55 -6.96
N TYR A 17 12.67 -2.62 -7.10
CA TYR A 17 13.41 -2.44 -8.35
C TYR A 17 14.20 -3.68 -8.76
N ARG A 18 14.80 -4.35 -7.77
CA ARG A 18 15.49 -5.62 -8.01
C ARG A 18 14.53 -6.69 -8.52
N LYS A 19 13.36 -6.86 -7.89
CA LYS A 19 12.33 -7.81 -8.33
C LYS A 19 11.77 -7.47 -9.71
N GLU A 20 11.61 -6.19 -10.03
CA GLU A 20 11.23 -5.77 -11.38
C GLU A 20 12.27 -6.20 -12.42
N THR A 21 13.55 -6.01 -12.12
CA THR A 21 14.64 -6.42 -13.02
C THR A 21 14.72 -7.94 -13.19
N GLU A 22 14.46 -8.70 -12.12
CA GLU A 22 14.53 -10.17 -12.12
C GLU A 22 13.37 -10.83 -12.88
N VAL A 23 12.14 -10.34 -12.70
CA VAL A 23 10.93 -11.04 -13.17
C VAL A 23 9.86 -10.14 -13.81
N GLY A 24 10.00 -8.83 -13.77
CA GLY A 24 8.98 -7.87 -14.20
C GLY A 24 7.70 -7.92 -13.37
N LEU A 25 6.75 -7.02 -13.64
CA LEU A 25 5.44 -6.94 -12.97
C LEU A 25 5.53 -6.94 -11.43
N SER A 26 6.53 -6.23 -10.91
CA SER A 26 6.68 -5.90 -9.49
C SER A 26 6.25 -4.46 -9.29
N ARG A 27 5.20 -4.23 -8.51
CA ARG A 27 4.60 -2.89 -8.36
C ARG A 27 4.38 -2.52 -6.91
N MET A 28 4.59 -1.24 -6.62
CA MET A 28 4.24 -0.63 -5.35
C MET A 28 2.76 -0.25 -5.35
N VAL A 29 2.03 -0.63 -4.32
CA VAL A 29 0.60 -0.32 -4.16
C VAL A 29 0.28 0.05 -2.72
N ALA A 30 -0.76 0.85 -2.50
CA ALA A 30 -1.14 1.32 -1.16
C ALA A 30 -2.64 1.53 -1.02
N GLY A 31 -3.12 1.52 0.23
CA GLY A 31 -4.43 2.09 0.58
C GLY A 31 -4.39 3.61 0.50
N TYR A 32 -5.55 4.26 0.42
CA TYR A 32 -5.68 5.71 0.20
C TYR A 32 -5.33 6.56 1.43
N ALA A 33 -4.13 6.38 1.98
CA ALA A 33 -3.69 7.02 3.21
C ALA A 33 -3.03 8.40 3.01
N TRP A 34 -2.97 8.89 1.76
CA TRP A 34 -2.37 10.17 1.40
C TRP A 34 -3.28 10.98 0.48
N PRO A 35 -3.28 12.32 0.61
CA PRO A 35 -3.96 13.19 -0.33
C PRO A 35 -3.31 13.09 -1.73
N TRP A 36 -4.15 13.16 -2.76
CA TRP A 36 -3.71 13.07 -4.15
C TRP A 36 -3.57 14.47 -4.75
N ILE A 37 -2.48 15.14 -4.41
CA ILE A 37 -2.19 16.53 -4.79
C ILE A 37 -1.67 16.64 -6.23
N SER A 38 -1.00 15.58 -6.74
CA SER A 38 -0.44 15.53 -8.09
C SER A 38 -1.50 15.55 -9.19
N LYS A 39 -2.75 15.17 -8.87
CA LYS A 39 -3.92 15.29 -9.76
C LYS A 39 -4.16 16.72 -10.25
N LYS A 40 -3.86 17.72 -9.41
CA LYS A 40 -4.02 19.14 -9.74
C LYS A 40 -2.71 19.78 -10.20
N ASP A 41 -1.58 19.25 -9.75
CA ASP A 41 -0.25 19.80 -10.02
C ASP A 41 0.76 18.66 -10.20
N GLN A 42 1.07 18.35 -11.45
CA GLN A 42 1.98 17.26 -11.81
C GLN A 42 3.42 17.46 -11.34
N THR A 43 3.81 18.62 -10.82
CA THR A 43 5.15 18.81 -10.24
C THR A 43 5.26 18.25 -8.83
N LYS A 44 4.12 17.99 -8.16
CA LYS A 44 4.08 17.54 -6.77
C LYS A 44 4.16 16.02 -6.62
N LYS A 45 4.59 15.59 -5.44
CA LYS A 45 4.59 14.18 -5.00
C LYS A 45 3.56 14.02 -3.88
N ASP A 46 2.83 12.92 -3.90
CA ASP A 46 1.66 12.68 -3.03
C ASP A 46 2.04 12.00 -1.71
N ILE A 47 2.97 11.05 -1.78
CA ILE A 47 3.33 10.14 -0.70
C ILE A 47 4.75 10.49 -0.26
N GLU A 48 4.95 10.65 1.03
CA GLU A 48 6.28 10.84 1.63
C GLU A 48 6.46 9.89 2.82
N ILE A 49 7.46 9.03 2.72
CA ILE A 49 7.80 8.04 3.76
C ILE A 49 9.32 8.03 3.93
N GLN A 50 9.79 8.33 5.14
CA GLN A 50 11.23 8.37 5.46
C GLN A 50 12.05 9.24 4.46
N GLY A 51 11.48 10.37 4.02
CA GLY A 51 12.11 11.31 3.08
C GLY A 51 12.03 10.91 1.59
N ILE A 52 11.55 9.71 1.28
CA ILE A 52 11.33 9.23 -0.08
C ILE A 52 9.94 9.67 -0.54
N LYS A 53 9.88 10.28 -1.73
CA LYS A 53 8.66 10.88 -2.27
C LYS A 53 8.18 10.17 -3.52
N ARG A 54 6.90 9.81 -3.55
CA ARG A 54 6.24 9.10 -4.65
C ARG A 54 4.95 9.78 -5.09
N LYS A 55 4.52 9.49 -6.31
CA LYS A 55 3.20 9.88 -6.81
C LYS A 55 2.25 8.69 -6.76
N TRP A 56 0.96 8.96 -6.65
CA TRP A 56 -0.06 8.01 -7.05
C TRP A 56 0.00 7.74 -8.55
N ASN A 57 -0.59 6.61 -8.96
CA ASN A 57 -0.74 6.18 -10.35
C ASN A 57 -1.31 7.28 -11.26
N HIS A 58 -0.66 7.61 -12.38
CA HIS A 58 -1.16 8.66 -13.28
C HIS A 58 -2.46 8.28 -14.02
N CYS A 59 -2.69 7.00 -14.27
CA CYS A 59 -3.89 6.46 -14.89
C CYS A 59 -4.44 5.26 -14.08
N THR A 60 -5.70 4.91 -14.27
CA THR A 60 -6.31 3.74 -13.60
C THR A 60 -6.23 2.51 -14.51
N GLU A 61 -6.79 2.60 -15.70
CA GLU A 61 -6.83 1.50 -16.66
C GLU A 61 -5.44 1.25 -17.26
N GLY A 62 -4.99 0.00 -17.28
CA GLY A 62 -3.71 -0.39 -17.88
C GLY A 62 -2.46 0.09 -17.14
N TRP A 63 -2.60 0.82 -16.01
CA TRP A 63 -1.49 1.40 -15.26
C TRP A 63 -0.35 0.41 -15.00
N VAL A 64 -0.68 -0.83 -14.61
CA VAL A 64 0.28 -1.90 -14.29
C VAL A 64 1.34 -2.09 -15.38
N HIS A 65 0.98 -1.89 -16.65
CA HIS A 65 1.85 -2.11 -17.81
C HIS A 65 2.55 -0.84 -18.32
N THR A 66 2.28 0.31 -17.70
CA THR A 66 2.94 1.57 -18.09
C THR A 66 4.40 1.59 -17.62
N PRO A 67 5.31 2.22 -18.38
CA PRO A 67 6.69 2.43 -17.94
C PRO A 67 6.81 3.20 -16.63
N GLU A 68 5.91 4.14 -16.37
CA GLU A 68 5.91 5.02 -15.20
C GLU A 68 5.49 4.31 -13.92
N ALA A 69 4.77 3.19 -14.02
CA ALA A 69 4.22 2.48 -12.85
C ALA A 69 5.27 1.99 -11.86
N ILE A 70 6.52 1.80 -12.30
CA ILE A 70 7.61 1.43 -11.40
C ILE A 70 7.98 2.58 -10.45
N ASP A 71 7.72 3.83 -10.84
CA ASP A 71 8.04 5.01 -10.05
C ASP A 71 6.83 5.63 -9.32
N GLU A 72 5.67 5.02 -9.50
CA GLU A 72 4.38 5.41 -8.95
C GLU A 72 3.86 4.37 -7.95
N VAL A 73 2.83 4.75 -7.20
CA VAL A 73 2.12 3.87 -6.28
C VAL A 73 0.71 3.66 -6.81
N GLY A 74 0.36 2.40 -7.04
CA GLY A 74 -0.98 2.00 -7.44
C GLY A 74 -1.96 1.98 -6.26
N CYS A 75 -3.24 2.00 -6.59
CA CYS A 75 -4.33 1.84 -5.65
C CYS A 75 -5.17 0.60 -6.02
N ILE A 76 -6.19 0.29 -5.21
CA ILE A 76 -7.08 -0.85 -5.50
C ILE A 76 -7.75 -0.77 -6.88
N HIS A 77 -8.04 0.44 -7.38
CA HIS A 77 -8.68 0.62 -8.68
C HIS A 77 -7.70 0.40 -9.85
N SER A 78 -6.43 0.74 -9.69
CA SER A 78 -5.43 0.60 -10.76
C SER A 78 -4.87 -0.82 -10.87
N ILE A 79 -5.04 -1.63 -9.82
CA ILE A 79 -4.60 -3.04 -9.78
C ILE A 79 -5.75 -4.03 -10.01
N GLN A 80 -7.00 -3.55 -10.14
CA GLN A 80 -8.16 -4.42 -10.27
C GLN A 80 -8.06 -5.27 -11.53
N GLY A 81 -8.13 -6.60 -11.36
CA GLY A 81 -8.05 -7.56 -12.46
C GLY A 81 -6.61 -7.92 -12.89
N TYR A 82 -5.60 -7.38 -12.20
CA TYR A 82 -4.21 -7.73 -12.43
C TYR A 82 -3.63 -8.50 -11.25
N ASP A 83 -2.88 -9.55 -11.57
CA ASP A 83 -1.98 -10.18 -10.62
C ASP A 83 -0.53 -9.75 -10.91
N LEU A 84 0.25 -9.58 -9.85
CA LEU A 84 1.64 -9.15 -9.89
C LEU A 84 2.55 -10.34 -9.64
N ASN A 85 3.76 -10.32 -10.21
CA ASN A 85 4.77 -11.27 -9.77
C ASN A 85 5.13 -11.01 -8.31
N TYR A 86 5.38 -9.75 -7.96
CA TYR A 86 5.56 -9.32 -6.58
C TYR A 86 4.75 -8.06 -6.28
N ALA A 87 3.98 -8.10 -5.19
CA ALA A 87 3.27 -6.93 -4.69
C ALA A 87 4.11 -6.27 -3.58
N PHE A 88 4.38 -4.98 -3.71
CA PHE A 88 5.00 -4.17 -2.67
C PHE A 88 3.92 -3.29 -2.04
N VAL A 89 3.29 -3.80 -0.98
CA VAL A 89 2.11 -3.17 -0.36
C VAL A 89 2.52 -2.28 0.79
N ILE A 90 2.10 -1.02 0.72
CA ILE A 90 2.25 -0.04 1.80
C ILE A 90 0.93 0.03 2.56
N LEU A 91 0.97 -0.34 3.83
CA LEU A 91 -0.10 -0.03 4.79
C LEU A 91 0.17 1.36 5.34
N GLY A 92 -0.68 2.30 4.93
CA GLY A 92 -0.60 3.69 5.36
C GLY A 92 -1.11 3.90 6.78
N LYS A 93 -1.16 5.17 7.21
CA LYS A 93 -1.63 5.54 8.55
C LYS A 93 -3.16 5.50 8.70
N ASP A 94 -3.89 5.25 7.63
CA ASP A 94 -5.34 5.03 7.64
C ASP A 94 -5.74 3.73 8.35
N ILE A 95 -4.83 2.76 8.49
CA ILE A 95 -4.99 1.54 9.27
C ILE A 95 -3.96 1.47 10.40
N GLY A 96 -4.32 0.87 11.53
CA GLY A 96 -3.43 0.72 12.68
C GLY A 96 -3.87 -0.41 13.61
N TYR A 97 -3.18 -0.52 14.74
CA TYR A 97 -3.53 -1.45 15.82
C TYR A 97 -3.63 -0.71 17.14
N ASP A 98 -4.69 -0.98 17.90
CA ASP A 98 -4.84 -0.47 19.27
C ASP A 98 -4.48 -1.58 20.27
N LYS A 99 -3.37 -1.37 20.99
CA LYS A 99 -2.86 -2.30 22.01
C LYS A 99 -3.78 -2.47 23.22
N ASN A 100 -4.60 -1.47 23.55
CA ASN A 100 -5.50 -1.53 24.70
C ASN A 100 -6.70 -2.44 24.42
N THR A 101 -7.33 -2.23 23.27
CA THR A 101 -8.50 -3.01 22.83
C THR A 101 -8.11 -4.29 22.09
N LYS A 102 -6.85 -4.42 21.69
CA LYS A 102 -6.28 -5.53 20.90
C LYS A 102 -6.95 -5.70 19.54
N GLN A 103 -7.30 -4.59 18.90
CA GLN A 103 -8.05 -4.59 17.64
C GLN A 103 -7.33 -3.81 16.54
N ILE A 104 -7.58 -4.22 15.30
CA ILE A 104 -7.27 -3.40 14.13
C ILE A 104 -8.22 -2.22 14.13
N ILE A 105 -7.66 -1.02 13.95
CA ILE A 105 -8.40 0.24 13.89
C ILE A 105 -8.17 0.94 12.56
N VAL A 106 -9.07 1.85 12.21
CA VAL A 106 -8.92 2.72 11.04
C VAL A 106 -9.12 4.18 11.39
N ARG A 107 -8.47 5.06 10.63
CA ARG A 107 -8.45 6.52 10.85
C ARG A 107 -9.10 7.21 9.68
N LYS A 108 -10.38 7.58 9.82
CA LYS A 108 -11.20 8.17 8.75
C LYS A 108 -10.60 9.46 8.19
N GLU A 109 -9.98 10.25 9.05
CA GLU A 109 -9.31 11.50 8.74
C GLU A 109 -8.03 11.32 7.91
N LEU A 110 -7.43 10.13 7.93
CA LEU A 110 -6.29 9.76 7.12
C LEU A 110 -6.68 8.92 5.90
N TYR A 111 -7.97 8.67 5.68
CA TYR A 111 -8.48 7.98 4.50
C TYR A 111 -9.01 8.97 3.46
N PHE A 112 -8.40 8.99 2.28
CA PHE A 112 -8.59 10.03 1.27
C PHE A 112 -9.38 9.60 0.03
N ASP A 113 -9.82 8.34 -0.05
CA ASP A 113 -10.71 7.92 -1.14
C ASP A 113 -12.16 8.36 -0.89
N GLN A 114 -12.75 8.95 -1.93
CA GLN A 114 -14.10 9.51 -1.89
C GLN A 114 -15.17 8.42 -1.86
N ASN A 115 -14.89 7.23 -2.40
CA ASN A 115 -15.85 6.13 -2.43
C ASN A 115 -16.03 5.51 -1.05
N GLY A 116 -14.95 5.25 -0.32
CA GLY A 116 -15.02 4.75 1.06
C GLY A 116 -15.56 5.76 2.07
N LYS A 117 -15.52 7.07 1.77
CA LYS A 117 -16.19 8.09 2.61
C LYS A 117 -17.71 8.01 2.61
N ARG A 118 -18.32 7.22 1.73
CA ARG A 118 -19.76 6.93 1.73
C ARG A 118 -20.17 5.97 2.85
N SER A 119 -19.23 5.28 3.49
CA SER A 119 -19.50 4.45 4.67
C SER A 119 -20.13 5.31 5.77
N THR A 120 -21.31 4.90 6.24
CA THR A 120 -22.10 5.68 7.18
C THR A 120 -21.71 5.40 8.63
N THR A 121 -21.14 4.22 8.90
CA THR A 121 -20.64 3.83 10.24
C THR A 121 -19.14 3.54 10.24
N TYR A 122 -18.55 3.51 11.44
CA TYR A 122 -17.14 3.16 11.63
C TYR A 122 -16.86 1.71 11.22
N GLU A 123 -17.74 0.78 11.55
CA GLU A 123 -17.58 -0.65 11.26
C GLU A 123 -17.59 -0.92 9.76
N GLN A 124 -18.45 -0.21 9.01
CA GLN A 124 -18.46 -0.28 7.55
C GLN A 124 -17.16 0.26 6.96
N LEU A 125 -16.62 1.36 7.49
CA LEU A 125 -15.34 1.92 7.04
C LEU A 125 -14.17 0.98 7.37
N LEU A 126 -14.16 0.42 8.58
CA LEU A 126 -13.16 -0.55 9.04
C LEU A 126 -13.13 -1.76 8.10
N GLU A 127 -14.29 -2.35 7.83
CA GLU A 127 -14.37 -3.52 6.96
C GLU A 127 -14.02 -3.17 5.51
N TYR A 128 -14.40 -1.98 5.03
CA TYR A 128 -14.05 -1.51 3.70
C TYR A 128 -12.52 -1.36 3.54
N ILE A 129 -11.84 -0.69 4.47
CA ILE A 129 -10.38 -0.49 4.43
C ILE A 129 -9.64 -1.82 4.60
N LYS A 130 -10.10 -2.70 5.49
CA LYS A 130 -9.54 -4.06 5.63
C LYS A 130 -9.63 -4.83 4.32
N ASN A 131 -10.77 -4.77 3.64
CA ASN A 131 -10.95 -5.43 2.34
C ASN A 131 -10.05 -4.85 1.25
N ILE A 132 -9.79 -3.53 1.27
CA ILE A 132 -8.81 -2.92 0.37
C ILE A 132 -7.43 -3.56 0.57
N TYR A 133 -6.94 -3.55 1.82
CA TYR A 133 -5.63 -4.11 2.11
C TYR A 133 -5.54 -5.61 1.85
N TYR A 134 -6.58 -6.37 2.17
CA TYR A 134 -6.68 -7.80 1.81
C TYR A 134 -6.53 -8.01 0.29
N VAL A 135 -7.24 -7.23 -0.52
CA VAL A 135 -7.11 -7.33 -1.99
C VAL A 135 -5.69 -6.98 -2.43
N LEU A 136 -5.09 -5.90 -1.93
CA LEU A 136 -3.73 -5.51 -2.31
C LEU A 136 -2.70 -6.59 -1.94
N MET A 137 -2.81 -7.14 -0.73
CA MET A 137 -1.89 -8.15 -0.22
C MET A 137 -1.97 -9.49 -0.95
N THR A 138 -3.11 -9.79 -1.58
CA THR A 138 -3.34 -11.04 -2.31
C THR A 138 -2.97 -10.98 -3.79
N ARG A 139 -2.54 -9.82 -4.31
CA ARG A 139 -2.13 -9.67 -5.73
C ARG A 139 -0.77 -10.26 -6.09
N GLY A 140 0.10 -10.50 -5.11
CA GLY A 140 1.44 -11.04 -5.36
C GLY A 140 1.45 -12.56 -5.55
N ILE A 141 1.66 -13.04 -6.78
CA ILE A 141 1.70 -14.48 -7.09
C ILE A 141 2.95 -15.13 -6.49
N LYS A 142 4.14 -14.55 -6.71
CA LYS A 142 5.40 -15.09 -6.19
C LYS A 142 5.62 -14.66 -4.75
N GLY A 143 5.17 -13.46 -4.40
CA GLY A 143 5.13 -12.99 -3.01
C GLY A 143 4.65 -11.56 -2.86
N THR A 144 4.44 -11.19 -1.61
CA THR A 144 4.01 -9.87 -1.18
C THR A 144 4.96 -9.36 -0.11
N PHE A 145 5.45 -8.14 -0.28
CA PHE A 145 6.26 -7.42 0.69
C PHE A 145 5.40 -6.33 1.33
N LEU A 146 5.49 -6.21 2.64
CA LEU A 146 4.75 -5.22 3.42
C LEU A 146 5.68 -4.16 3.98
N TYR A 147 5.24 -2.91 3.87
CA TYR A 147 5.74 -1.80 4.67
C TYR A 147 4.57 -1.19 5.44
N VAL A 148 4.69 -1.05 6.76
CA VAL A 148 3.59 -0.57 7.62
C VAL A 148 3.99 0.74 8.28
N CYS A 149 3.19 1.79 8.09
CA CYS A 149 3.46 3.13 8.60
C CYS A 149 3.09 3.32 10.08
N ASP A 150 2.22 2.47 10.61
CA ASP A 150 1.78 2.48 12.00
C ASP A 150 2.67 1.56 12.85
N ASP A 151 3.24 2.10 13.92
CA ASP A 151 4.26 1.39 14.71
C ASP A 151 3.65 0.23 15.52
N ASP A 152 2.45 0.40 16.06
CA ASP A 152 1.75 -0.63 16.82
C ASP A 152 1.28 -1.78 15.91
N LEU A 153 0.77 -1.45 14.72
CA LEU A 153 0.41 -2.46 13.71
C LEU A 153 1.63 -3.19 13.18
N ARG A 154 2.76 -2.49 13.00
CA ARG A 154 4.05 -3.11 12.66
C ARG A 154 4.44 -4.14 13.72
N GLU A 155 4.43 -3.75 14.99
CA GLU A 155 4.80 -4.65 16.08
C GLU A 155 3.87 -5.86 16.12
N TYR A 156 2.57 -5.65 16.00
CA TYR A 156 1.58 -6.72 15.96
C TYR A 156 1.83 -7.70 14.80
N LEU A 157 1.99 -7.20 13.57
CA LEU A 157 2.17 -8.05 12.39
C LEU A 157 3.53 -8.78 12.38
N SER A 158 4.57 -8.19 12.96
CA SER A 158 5.90 -8.82 13.06
C SER A 158 5.91 -10.10 13.89
N GLN A 159 4.87 -10.35 14.70
CA GLN A 159 4.71 -11.60 15.45
C GLN A 159 4.26 -12.77 14.57
N TYR A 160 3.72 -12.48 13.38
CA TYR A 160 3.11 -13.47 12.48
C TYR A 160 3.78 -13.54 11.11
N ILE A 161 4.62 -12.56 10.76
CA ILE A 161 5.24 -12.41 9.44
C ILE A 161 6.75 -12.32 9.62
N GLU A 162 7.50 -13.02 8.77
CA GLU A 162 8.96 -12.97 8.75
C GLU A 162 9.45 -11.54 8.43
N VAL A 163 10.29 -11.01 9.31
CA VAL A 163 10.95 -9.71 9.12
C VAL A 163 12.23 -9.91 8.33
N GLU A 164 12.32 -9.25 7.18
CA GLU A 164 13.52 -9.24 6.36
C GLU A 164 14.40 -8.04 6.72
N ASN A 165 15.54 -8.34 7.33
CA ASN A 165 16.56 -7.37 7.72
C ASN A 165 17.33 -6.83 6.52
#